data_AF-X1JMK0-F1
#
_entry.id   AF-X1JMK0-F1
#
_cell.length_a   1.000
_cell.length_b   1.000
_cell.length_c   1.000
_cell.angle_alpha   90.00
_cell.angle_beta   90.00
_cell.angle_gamma   90.00
#
_symmetry.space_group_name_H-M   'P 1'
#
loop_
_entity.id
_entity.type
_entity.pdbx_description
1 polymer ?
#
loop_
_entity_poly.entity_id
_entity_poly.type
_entity_poly.pdbx_seq_one_letter_code
_entity_poly.pdbx_strand_id
1 'polypeptide(L)'
;GTAKTLVYMLVKKTAHGKDIERATDLRQPEVSVGTSELRRLEILSKQDVPRKGKGRPTHLYTLNKSVSEIKDLLCNKMQEKIEKTEKDLESLKTLIDERENK
;
A
#
# COMPACT_ATOMS: atom_id res chain seq x y z
N GLY A 1 -6.31 -7.18 2.02
CA GLY A 1 -6.61 -5.85 2.58
C GLY A 1 -6.36 -4.72 1.59
N THR A 2 -5.09 -4.47 1.25
CA THR A 2 -4.62 -3.25 0.56
C THR A 2 -5.34 -2.93 -0.75
N ALA A 3 -5.52 -3.90 -1.66
CA ALA A 3 -6.21 -3.67 -2.93
C ALA A 3 -7.68 -3.22 -2.73
N LYS A 4 -8.44 -3.91 -1.86
CA LYS A 4 -9.83 -3.54 -1.55
C LYS A 4 -9.90 -2.15 -0.92
N THR A 5 -8.99 -1.83 0.00
CA THR A 5 -8.88 -0.49 0.60
C THR A 5 -8.60 0.57 -0.45
N LEU A 6 -7.66 0.33 -1.36
CA LEU A 6 -7.32 1.27 -2.44
C LEU A 6 -8.54 1.53 -3.34
N VAL A 7 -9.18 0.48 -3.85
CA VAL A 7 -10.37 0.61 -4.73
C VAL A 7 -11.46 1.45 -4.05
N TYR A 8 -11.74 1.18 -2.78
CA TYR A 8 -12.72 1.97 -2.02
C TYR A 8 -12.31 3.45 -1.92
N MET A 9 -11.05 3.73 -1.62
CA MET A 9 -10.52 5.10 -1.51
C MET A 9 -10.47 5.82 -2.86
N LEU A 10 -10.26 5.12 -3.98
CA LEU A 10 -10.31 5.72 -5.32
C LEU A 10 -11.69 6.31 -5.63
N VAL A 11 -12.77 5.69 -5.12
CA VAL A 11 -14.14 6.18 -5.27
C VAL A 11 -14.46 7.25 -4.24
N LYS A 12 -14.22 6.98 -2.95
CA LYS A 12 -14.65 7.87 -1.86
C LYS A 12 -13.78 9.09 -1.65
N LYS A 13 -12.52 9.05 -2.07
CA LYS A 13 -11.46 10.06 -1.84
C LYS A 13 -11.09 10.28 -0.38
N THR A 14 -12.06 10.28 0.54
CA THR A 14 -11.87 10.44 1.98
C THR A 14 -12.79 9.49 2.74
N ALA A 15 -12.29 8.81 3.77
CA ALA A 15 -13.08 7.89 4.59
C ALA A 15 -12.46 7.64 5.97
N HIS A 16 -13.28 7.30 6.97
CA HIS A 16 -12.77 6.78 8.23
C HIS A 16 -12.44 5.30 8.13
N GLY A 17 -11.54 4.82 9.00
CA GLY A 17 -11.20 3.38 9.06
C GLY A 17 -12.41 2.45 9.24
N LYS A 18 -13.45 2.89 9.95
CA LYS A 18 -14.70 2.13 10.11
C LYS A 18 -15.55 2.07 8.83
N ASP A 19 -15.50 3.11 8.00
CA ASP A 19 -16.23 3.13 6.73
C ASP A 19 -15.59 2.17 5.74
N ILE A 20 -14.25 2.12 5.73
CA ILE A 20 -13.47 1.16 4.94
C ILE A 20 -13.81 -0.27 5.39
N GLU A 21 -13.77 -0.56 6.69
CA GLU A 21 -14.10 -1.88 7.25
C GLU A 21 -15.48 -2.37 6.77
N ARG A 22 -16.51 -1.53 6.95
CA ARG A 22 -17.90 -1.83 6.58
C ARG A 22 -18.09 -2.01 5.08
N ALA A 23 -17.33 -1.29 4.26
CA ALA A 23 -17.49 -1.32 2.81
C ALA A 23 -16.64 -2.38 2.10
N THR A 24 -15.59 -2.92 2.75
CA THR A 24 -14.61 -3.80 2.09
C THR A 24 -14.64 -5.25 2.58
N ASP A 25 -15.54 -5.59 3.52
CA ASP A 25 -15.59 -6.88 4.20
C ASP A 25 -14.23 -7.29 4.80
N LEU A 26 -13.44 -6.28 5.18
CA LEU A 26 -12.16 -6.44 5.84
C LEU A 26 -12.36 -6.21 7.33
N ARG A 27 -11.64 -6.94 8.18
CA ARG A 27 -11.60 -6.65 9.62
C ARG A 27 -10.60 -5.55 9.93
N GLN A 28 -10.73 -4.89 11.09
CA GLN A 28 -9.81 -3.83 11.54
C GLN A 28 -8.31 -4.13 11.36
N PRO A 29 -7.78 -5.34 11.66
CA PRO A 29 -6.37 -5.64 11.39
C PRO A 29 -5.99 -5.50 9.92
N GLU A 30 -6.84 -5.97 9.00
CA GLU A 30 -6.59 -5.94 7.56
C GLU A 30 -6.72 -4.52 7.00
N VAL A 31 -7.67 -3.74 7.52
CA VAL A 31 -7.81 -2.31 7.20
C VAL A 31 -6.58 -1.54 7.66
N SER A 32 -6.07 -1.84 8.86
CA SER A 32 -4.86 -1.20 9.38
C SER A 32 -3.64 -1.51 8.52
N VAL A 33 -3.46 -2.77 8.10
CA VAL A 33 -2.38 -3.15 7.17
C VAL A 33 -2.54 -2.43 5.84
N GLY A 34 -3.73 -2.48 5.23
CA GLY A 34 -3.98 -1.87 3.93
C GLY A 34 -3.75 -0.35 3.93
N THR A 35 -4.28 0.35 4.92
CA THR A 35 -4.07 1.80 5.06
C THR A 35 -2.61 2.13 5.38
N SER A 36 -1.90 1.31 6.16
CA SER A 36 -0.49 1.55 6.49
C SER A 36 0.43 1.38 5.27
N GLU A 37 0.20 0.35 4.45
CA GLU A 37 0.92 0.17 3.19
C GLU A 37 0.69 1.33 2.22
N LEU A 38 -0.58 1.75 2.04
CA LEU A 38 -0.91 2.87 1.16
C LEU A 38 -0.36 4.21 1.68
N ARG A 39 -0.25 4.41 3.00
CA ARG A 39 0.44 5.58 3.57
C ARG A 39 1.95 5.54 3.32
N ARG A 40 2.58 4.37 3.41
CA ARG A 40 4.02 4.20 3.09
C ARG A 40 4.33 4.52 1.63
N LEU A 41 3.35 4.35 0.73
CA LEU A 41 3.43 4.75 -0.68
C LEU A 41 2.99 6.20 -0.91
N GLU A 42 2.68 6.95 0.15
CA GLU A 42 2.14 8.32 0.10
C GLU A 42 0.81 8.45 -0.68
N ILE A 43 0.13 7.34 -0.94
CA ILE A 43 -1.17 7.32 -1.64
C ILE A 43 -2.26 7.86 -0.70
N LEU A 44 -2.15 7.56 0.60
CA LEU A 44 -3.07 8.05 1.62
C LEU A 44 -2.34 8.94 2.64
N SER A 45 -3.03 9.96 3.13
CA SER A 45 -2.69 10.68 4.37
C SER A 45 -3.60 10.21 5.51
N LYS A 46 -3.14 10.39 6.76
CA LYS A 46 -3.90 10.11 7.96
C LYS A 46 -4.00 11.39 8.79
N GLN A 47 -5.22 11.72 9.20
CA GLN A 47 -5.47 12.76 10.18
C GLN A 47 -6.23 12.17 11.37
N ASP A 48 -5.77 12.49 12.57
CA ASP A 48 -6.51 12.17 13.79
C ASP A 48 -7.61 13.22 13.99
N VAL A 49 -8.85 12.76 13.96
CA VAL A 49 -10.02 13.59 14.17
C VAL A 49 -10.48 13.40 15.62
N PRO A 50 -10.42 14.46 16.46
CA PRO A 50 -10.93 14.38 17.81
C PRO A 50 -12.44 14.15 17.74
N ARG A 51 -12.92 13.18 18.50
CA ARG A 51 -14.34 12.89 18.56
C ARG A 51 -15.01 13.97 19.43
N LYS A 52 -16.14 14.54 18.98
CA LYS A 52 -17.00 15.39 19.82
C LYS A 52 -17.66 14.51 20.91
N GLY A 53 -16.92 14.16 21.98
CA GLY A 53 -17.41 13.35 23.11
C GLY A 53 -16.35 12.39 23.70
N LYS A 54 -16.79 11.44 24.55
CA LYS A 54 -15.91 10.40 25.14
C LYS A 54 -15.52 9.34 24.09
N GLY A 55 -14.23 9.03 24.01
CA GLY A 55 -13.70 7.93 23.20
C GLY A 55 -12.33 8.21 22.58
N ARG A 56 -11.72 7.18 21.98
CA ARG A 56 -10.46 7.34 21.23
C ARG A 56 -10.69 8.15 19.95
N PRO A 57 -9.72 8.98 19.52
CA PRO A 57 -9.77 9.69 18.25
C PRO A 57 -10.05 8.74 17.09
N THR A 58 -10.75 9.23 16.07
CA THR A 58 -11.00 8.48 14.84
C THR A 58 -10.03 8.90 13.76
N HIS A 59 -9.48 7.92 13.04
CA HIS A 59 -8.59 8.20 11.92
C HIS A 59 -9.39 8.49 10.66
N LEU A 60 -9.12 9.63 10.04
CA LEU A 60 -9.60 10.01 8.72
C LEU A 60 -8.47 9.78 7.72
N TYR A 61 -8.78 9.07 6.63
CA TYR A 61 -7.84 8.84 5.54
C TYR A 61 -8.28 9.63 4.32
N THR A 62 -7.31 10.24 3.63
CA THR A 62 -7.55 11.02 2.41
C THR A 62 -6.60 10.57 1.31
N LEU A 63 -7.12 10.44 0.09
CA LEU A 63 -6.38 10.12 -1.12
C LEU A 63 -5.57 11.34 -1.56
N ASN A 64 -4.24 11.21 -1.58
CA ASN A 64 -3.33 12.32 -1.90
C ASN A 64 -2.95 12.39 -3.38
N LYS A 65 -3.18 11.31 -4.14
CA LYS A 65 -2.72 11.16 -5.53
C LYS A 65 -3.91 10.86 -6.45
N SER A 66 -3.82 11.31 -7.69
CA SER A 66 -4.78 10.95 -8.74
C SER A 66 -4.66 9.47 -9.13
N VAL A 67 -5.67 8.95 -9.83
CA VAL A 67 -5.67 7.56 -10.32
C VAL A 67 -4.47 7.30 -11.24
N SER A 68 -4.13 8.27 -12.10
CA SER A 68 -2.99 8.14 -13.04
C SER A 68 -1.68 8.04 -12.27
N GLU A 69 -1.43 8.95 -11.32
CA GLU A 69 -0.21 8.93 -10.51
C GLU A 69 -0.07 7.65 -9.71
N ILE A 70 -1.18 7.11 -9.18
CA ILE A 70 -1.18 5.84 -8.44
C ILE A 70 -0.82 4.69 -9.38
N LYS A 71 -1.40 4.65 -10.58
CA LYS A 71 -1.08 3.63 -11.59
C LYS A 71 0.41 3.67 -11.92
N ASP A 72 0.93 4.83 -12.28
CA ASP A 72 2.32 4.98 -12.70
C ASP A 72 3.28 4.62 -11.56
N LEU A 73 3.00 5.07 -10.34
CA LEU A 73 3.78 4.72 -9.14
C LEU A 73 3.81 3.20 -8.89
N LEU A 74 2.68 2.51 -9.01
CA LEU A 74 2.62 1.07 -8.77
C LEU A 74 3.31 0.27 -9.88
N CYS A 75 3.13 0.69 -11.14
CA CYS A 75 3.80 0.07 -12.30
C CYS A 75 5.32 0.22 -12.19
N ASN A 76 5.83 1.44 -12.00
CA ASN A 76 7.26 1.71 -11.88
C ASN A 76 7.88 0.91 -10.74
N LYS A 77 7.23 0.90 -9.56
CA LYS A 77 7.72 0.15 -8.40
C LYS A 77 7.78 -1.36 -8.63
N MET A 78 6.85 -1.92 -9.42
CA MET A 78 6.90 -3.33 -9.76
C MET A 78 7.99 -3.63 -10.78
N GLN A 79 8.17 -2.75 -11.76
CA GLN A 79 9.23 -2.86 -12.75
C GLN A 79 10.62 -2.81 -12.08
N GLU A 80 10.87 -1.87 -11.17
CA GLU A 80 12.11 -1.81 -10.38
C GLU A 80 12.38 -3.10 -9.60
N LYS A 81 11.32 -3.75 -9.08
CA LYS A 81 11.46 -5.03 -8.38
C LYS A 81 11.82 -6.17 -9.33
N ILE A 82 11.23 -6.19 -10.52
CA ILE A 82 11.54 -7.18 -11.55
C ILE A 82 13.01 -7.04 -11.95
N GLU A 83 13.44 -5.84 -12.33
CA GLU A 83 14.82 -5.55 -12.72
C GLU A 83 15.83 -5.94 -11.63
N LYS A 84 15.52 -5.62 -10.36
CA LYS A 84 16.35 -6.05 -9.24
C LYS A 84 16.41 -7.56 -9.11
N THR A 85 15.27 -8.24 -9.23
CA THR A 85 15.19 -9.71 -9.10
C THR A 85 15.97 -10.39 -10.22
N GLU A 86 15.88 -9.88 -11.45
CA GLU A 86 16.64 -10.37 -12.60
C GLU A 86 18.15 -10.22 -12.38
N LYS A 87 18.59 -9.04 -11.91
CA LYS A 87 20.00 -8.80 -11.58
C LYS A 87 20.51 -9.72 -10.45
N ASP A 88 19.71 -9.92 -9.41
CA ASP A 88 20.05 -10.82 -8.31
C ASP A 88 20.19 -12.27 -8.82
N LEU A 89 19.32 -12.68 -9.76
CA LEU A 89 19.36 -14.00 -10.39
C LEU A 89 20.57 -14.19 -11.32
N GLU A 90 20.94 -13.20 -12.12
CA GLU A 90 22.17 -13.22 -12.93
C GLU A 90 23.42 -13.30 -12.06
N SER A 91 23.45 -12.53 -10.97
CA SER A 91 24.56 -12.55 -10.01
C SER A 91 24.68 -13.95 -9.37
N LEU A 92 23.56 -14.55 -9.00
CA LEU A 92 23.54 -15.91 -8.43
C LEU A 92 24.05 -16.96 -9.43
N LYS A 93 23.63 -16.90 -10.70
CA LYS A 93 24.12 -17.81 -11.76
C LYS A 93 25.64 -17.71 -11.91
N THR A 94 26.15 -16.48 -12.05
CA THR A 94 27.59 -16.22 -12.19
C THR A 94 28.38 -16.81 -11.02
N LEU A 95 27.91 -16.62 -9.78
CA LEU A 95 28.57 -17.15 -8.59
C LEU A 95 28.55 -18.69 -8.53
N ILE A 96 27.51 -19.34 -9.06
CA ILE A 96 27.45 -20.81 -9.15
C ILE A 96 28.41 -21.32 -10.22
N ASP A 97 28.40 -20.72 -11.41
CA ASP A 97 29.28 -21.11 -12.53
C ASP A 97 30.77 -20.99 -12.14
N GLU A 98 31.15 -19.94 -11.40
CA GLU A 98 32.51 -19.77 -10.88
C GLU A 98 32.94 -20.87 -9.88
N ARG A 99 31.98 -21.53 -9.22
CA ARG A 99 32.22 -22.59 -8.24
C ARG A 99 32.23 -23.97 -8.88
N GLU A 100 31.46 -24.19 -9.95
CA GLU A 100 31.46 -25.45 -10.71
C GLU A 100 32.69 -25.60 -11.61
N ASN A 101 33.27 -24.49 -12.07
CA ASN A 101 34.45 -24.48 -12.94
C ASN A 101 35.80 -24.41 -12.17
N LYS A 102 35.79 -24.62 -10.85
CA LYS A 102 36.98 -24.73 -9.98
C LYS A 102 37.16 -26.16 -9.48
#